data_AF-A0A9P3N6Y9-F1
#
_entry.id   AF-A0A9P3N6Y9-F1
#
_cell.length_a   1.000
_cell.length_b   1.000
_cell.length_c   1.000
_cell.angle_alpha   90.00
_cell.angle_beta   90.00
_cell.angle_gamma   90.00
#
_symmetry.space_group_name_H-M   'P 1'
#
loop_
_entity.id
_entity.type
_entity.pdbx_description
1 polymer ?
#
loop_
_entity_poly.entity_id
_entity_poly.type
_entity_poly.pdbx_seq_one_letter_code
_entity_poly.pdbx_strand_id
1 'polypeptide(L)'
;MDLERQQQQQQQQQQQQQQQQQQQQQQQQQQQQQQQQQQQQQRRQQQPMAILPPLLRHLFLVFEGAPIIFEPGDYDEAMTCPDSPHWGKAVLKENEAFVRNGTFVDVPRPPNTNVVKGKWVFRVKLLPGDDPIYKARYCAKGFTQRYGHDFFETYSPTATPPVVRVFLDFVGRRGMILHSMDVTTAFLQGELHERIFMERPKGWHLPFDPNTVWELRRPVYGLKQAPREWHAKLSSTLRDLGFRPSAAATSLFLRTSPSPFYILVY
;
A
#
# COMPACT_ATOMS: atom_id res chain seq x y z
N MET A 1 -39.36 20.95 43.73
CA MET A 1 -38.31 21.88 43.25
C MET A 1 -36.89 21.39 43.50
N ASP A 2 -36.60 20.57 44.52
CA ASP A 2 -35.20 20.11 44.77
C ASP A 2 -34.77 18.87 43.99
N LEU A 3 -35.71 17.98 43.61
CA LEU A 3 -35.39 16.76 42.85
C LEU A 3 -34.99 17.05 41.39
N GLU A 4 -35.64 18.03 40.74
CA GLU A 4 -35.33 18.45 39.36
C GLU A 4 -33.99 19.17 39.26
N ARG A 5 -33.62 19.96 40.28
CA ARG A 5 -32.29 20.60 40.36
C ARG A 5 -31.17 19.57 40.55
N GLN A 6 -31.41 18.50 41.31
CA GLN A 6 -30.46 17.39 41.44
C GLN A 6 -30.30 16.60 40.14
N GLN A 7 -31.40 16.32 39.42
CA GLN A 7 -31.32 15.65 38.11
C GLN A 7 -30.60 16.50 37.06
N GLN A 8 -30.86 17.82 37.01
CA GLN A 8 -30.14 18.73 36.11
C GLN A 8 -28.64 18.81 36.44
N GLN A 9 -28.26 18.84 37.71
CA GLN A 9 -26.85 18.79 38.12
C GLN A 9 -26.18 17.46 37.74
N GLN A 10 -26.87 16.32 37.91
CA GLN A 10 -26.35 15.02 37.49
C GLN A 10 -26.16 14.93 35.96
N GLN A 11 -27.12 15.43 35.17
CA GLN A 11 -26.99 15.48 33.72
C GLN A 11 -25.84 16.38 33.26
N GLN A 12 -25.67 17.55 33.90
CA GLN A 12 -24.54 18.43 33.60
C GLN A 12 -23.19 17.78 33.94
N GLN A 13 -23.10 17.06 35.07
CA GLN A 13 -21.88 16.32 35.42
C GLN A 13 -21.59 15.18 34.44
N GLN A 14 -22.60 14.44 34.00
CA GLN A 14 -22.42 13.39 32.98
C GLN A 14 -21.99 13.96 31.62
N GLN A 15 -22.57 15.08 31.19
CA GLN A 15 -22.15 15.74 29.95
C GLN A 15 -20.72 16.26 30.04
N GLN A 16 -20.31 16.84 31.17
CA GLN A 16 -18.92 17.27 31.38
C GLN A 16 -17.95 16.08 31.37
N GLN A 17 -18.31 14.95 32.00
CA GLN A 17 -17.49 13.73 31.95
C GLN A 17 -17.36 13.17 30.53
N GLN A 18 -18.45 13.14 29.75
CA GLN A 18 -18.39 12.71 28.34
C GLN A 18 -17.53 13.64 27.48
N GLN A 19 -17.63 14.96 27.66
CA GLN A 19 -16.78 15.91 26.95
C GLN A 19 -15.30 15.74 27.32
N GLN A 20 -14.99 15.52 28.61
CA GLN A 20 -13.61 15.24 29.03
C GLN A 20 -13.07 13.94 28.44
N GLN A 21 -13.87 12.86 28.39
CA GLN A 21 -13.46 11.61 27.75
C GLN A 21 -13.21 11.77 26.25
N GLN A 22 -14.07 12.51 25.54
CA GLN A 22 -13.86 12.80 24.12
C GLN A 22 -12.60 13.64 23.88
N GLN A 23 -12.33 14.65 24.72
CA GLN A 23 -11.09 15.43 24.63
C GLN A 23 -9.84 14.58 24.89
N GLN A 24 -9.88 13.69 25.89
CA GLN A 24 -8.78 12.76 26.15
C GLN A 24 -8.54 11.80 24.98
N GLN A 25 -9.59 11.25 24.38
CA GLN A 25 -9.46 10.40 23.20
C GLN A 25 -8.87 11.16 22.00
N GLN A 26 -9.31 12.39 21.75
CA GLN A 26 -8.74 13.22 20.68
C GLN A 26 -7.27 13.55 20.93
N GLN A 27 -6.88 13.87 22.17
CA GLN A 27 -5.47 14.11 22.53
C GLN A 27 -4.61 12.86 22.36
N GLN A 28 -5.10 11.69 22.78
CA GLN A 28 -4.38 10.42 22.57
C GLN A 28 -4.21 10.10 21.08
N GLN A 29 -5.24 10.32 20.25
CA GLN A 29 -5.15 10.14 18.81
C GLN A 29 -4.16 11.12 18.15
N GLN A 30 -4.16 12.39 18.55
CA GLN A 30 -3.19 13.36 18.05
C GLN A 30 -1.75 13.00 18.46
N GLN A 31 -1.54 12.56 19.69
CA GLN A 31 -0.22 12.08 20.14
C GLN A 31 0.23 10.84 19.36
N GLN A 32 -0.65 9.87 19.12
CA GLN A 32 -0.33 8.70 18.29
C GLN A 32 0.02 9.11 16.84
N GLN A 33 -0.72 10.04 16.24
CA GLN A 33 -0.40 10.56 14.90
C GLN A 33 0.94 11.28 14.88
N GLN A 34 1.25 12.10 15.88
CA GLN A 34 2.55 12.78 15.98
C GLN A 34 3.70 11.78 16.17
N GLN A 35 3.53 10.77 17.03
CA GLN A 35 4.53 9.71 17.20
C GLN A 35 4.74 8.90 15.91
N GLN A 36 3.68 8.57 15.17
CA GLN A 36 3.80 7.90 13.87
C GLN A 36 4.53 8.77 12.83
N GLN A 37 4.25 10.09 12.79
CA GLN A 37 4.95 11.03 11.90
C GLN A 37 6.43 11.18 12.28
N GLN A 38 6.75 11.28 13.58
CA GLN A 38 8.12 11.33 14.08
C GLN A 38 8.88 10.03 13.79
N GLN A 39 8.26 8.85 14.00
CA GLN A 39 8.87 7.57 13.61
C GLN A 39 9.05 7.44 12.09
N GLN A 40 8.16 8.00 11.26
CA GLN A 40 8.39 8.07 9.81
C GLN A 40 9.52 9.05 9.43
N GLN A 41 9.68 10.16 10.14
CA GLN A 41 10.80 11.10 9.94
C GLN A 41 12.14 10.49 10.39
N GLN A 42 12.19 9.86 11.57
CA GLN A 42 13.37 9.15 12.06
C GLN A 42 13.74 7.97 11.15
N ARG A 43 12.76 7.20 10.66
CA ARG A 43 13.00 6.15 9.63
C ARG A 43 13.54 6.72 8.32
N ARG A 44 13.18 7.95 7.94
CA ARG A 44 13.79 8.64 6.78
C ARG A 44 15.23 9.07 7.04
N GLN A 45 15.55 9.46 8.27
CA GLN A 45 16.90 9.91 8.66
C GLN A 45 17.85 8.74 8.95
N GLN A 46 17.33 7.57 9.35
CA GLN A 46 18.12 6.39 9.73
C GLN A 46 18.17 5.30 8.65
N GLN A 47 17.77 5.56 7.39
CA GLN A 47 17.95 4.56 6.34
C GLN A 47 19.46 4.36 6.08
N PRO A 48 20.02 3.16 6.34
CA PRO A 48 21.35 2.84 5.85
C PRO A 48 21.27 2.73 4.33
N MET A 49 22.08 3.52 3.62
CA MET A 49 22.61 3.29 2.26
C MET A 49 21.86 2.23 1.41
N ALA A 50 20.59 2.48 1.05
CA ALA A 50 19.84 1.59 0.13
C ALA A 50 18.94 2.35 -0.84
N ILE A 51 18.94 3.68 -0.79
CA ILE A 51 18.40 4.53 -1.85
C ILE A 51 19.42 5.67 -2.02
N LEU A 52 20.44 5.42 -2.84
CA LEU A 52 21.23 6.52 -3.35
C LEU A 52 20.26 7.53 -3.99
N PRO A 53 20.37 8.84 -3.69
CA PRO A 53 19.68 9.89 -4.45
C PRO A 53 19.80 9.63 -5.96
N PRO A 54 18.85 10.05 -6.81
CA PRO A 54 18.87 9.73 -8.24
C PRO A 54 20.24 9.98 -8.90
N LEU A 55 20.93 11.07 -8.51
CA LEU A 55 22.29 11.41 -8.94
C LEU A 55 23.35 10.40 -8.50
N LEU A 56 23.25 9.83 -7.31
CA LEU A 56 24.19 8.84 -6.79
C LEU A 56 23.91 7.43 -7.33
N ARG A 57 22.64 7.07 -7.64
CA ARG A 57 22.30 5.86 -8.41
C ARG A 57 22.87 5.95 -9.83
N HIS A 58 22.78 7.15 -10.43
CA HIS A 58 23.41 7.46 -11.71
C HIS A 58 24.93 7.29 -11.63
N LEU A 59 25.57 7.80 -10.57
CA LEU A 59 27.01 7.67 -10.36
C LEU A 59 27.45 6.20 -10.18
N PHE A 60 26.67 5.38 -9.46
CA PHE A 60 26.94 3.95 -9.27
C PHE A 60 26.83 3.16 -10.60
N LEU A 61 25.80 3.45 -11.42
CA LEU A 61 25.64 2.83 -12.74
C LEU A 61 26.74 3.24 -13.74
N VAL A 62 27.22 4.48 -13.65
CA VAL A 62 28.35 4.98 -14.46
C VAL A 62 29.66 4.24 -14.14
N PHE A 63 29.85 3.79 -12.89
CA PHE A 63 31.04 3.03 -12.49
C PHE A 63 31.09 1.60 -13.04
N GLU A 64 29.94 1.00 -13.40
CA GLU A 64 29.85 -0.37 -13.94
C GLU A 64 29.65 -0.43 -15.47
N GLY A 65 29.67 0.72 -16.18
CA GLY A 65 29.46 0.76 -17.63
C GLY A 65 28.05 0.41 -18.08
N ALA A 66 27.07 0.45 -17.17
CA ALA A 66 25.67 0.19 -17.50
C ALA A 66 25.07 1.36 -18.29
N PRO A 67 24.29 1.10 -19.36
CA PRO A 67 23.65 2.17 -20.12
C PRO A 67 22.71 2.98 -19.21
N ILE A 68 22.83 4.31 -19.29
CA ILE A 68 21.90 5.22 -18.63
C ILE A 68 20.56 5.10 -19.34
N ILE A 69 19.64 4.33 -18.76
CA ILE A 69 18.27 4.23 -19.27
C ILE A 69 17.43 5.33 -18.63
N PHE A 70 16.77 6.10 -19.49
CA PHE A 70 15.90 7.19 -19.10
C PHE A 70 14.57 6.65 -18.52
N GLU A 71 14.25 7.06 -17.29
CA GLU A 71 12.99 6.72 -16.63
C GLU A 71 12.08 7.96 -16.61
N PRO A 72 10.96 7.97 -17.36
CA PRO A 72 10.04 9.11 -17.39
C PRO A 72 9.43 9.44 -16.03
N GLY A 73 9.28 10.72 -15.74
CA GLY A 73 8.64 11.24 -14.53
C GLY A 73 7.12 11.29 -14.60
N ASP A 74 6.55 11.37 -15.80
CA ASP A 74 5.12 11.38 -16.08
C ASP A 74 4.74 10.65 -17.39
N TYR A 75 3.43 10.60 -17.67
CA TYR A 75 2.90 9.89 -18.84
C TYR A 75 3.25 10.56 -20.16
N ASP A 76 3.22 11.89 -20.21
CA ASP A 76 3.42 12.62 -21.46
C ASP A 76 4.88 12.44 -21.91
N GLU A 77 5.82 12.55 -20.97
CA GLU A 77 7.24 12.28 -21.18
C GLU A 77 7.51 10.82 -21.61
N ALA A 78 6.76 9.87 -21.05
CA ALA A 78 6.86 8.45 -21.42
C ALA A 78 6.36 8.16 -22.85
N MET A 79 5.42 8.95 -23.36
CA MET A 79 4.89 8.79 -24.73
C MET A 79 5.70 9.56 -25.77
N THR A 80 6.46 10.57 -25.37
CA THR A 80 7.31 11.36 -26.29
C THR A 80 8.75 10.87 -26.39
N CYS A 81 9.21 10.02 -25.48
CA CYS A 81 10.60 9.53 -25.49
C CYS A 81 10.83 8.46 -26.58
N PRO A 82 12.10 8.19 -26.95
CA PRO A 82 12.42 7.15 -27.94
C PRO A 82 11.90 5.75 -27.58
N ASP A 83 11.84 5.45 -26.28
CA ASP A 83 11.35 4.17 -25.76
C ASP A 83 9.83 4.11 -25.61
N SER A 84 9.09 5.09 -26.15
CA SER A 84 7.63 5.17 -26.02
C SER A 84 6.87 3.91 -26.42
N PRO A 85 7.28 3.09 -27.43
CA PRO A 85 6.59 1.83 -27.72
C PRO A 85 6.68 0.82 -26.57
N HIS A 86 7.80 0.80 -25.85
CA HIS A 86 7.99 -0.08 -24.69
C HIS A 86 7.17 0.39 -23.49
N TRP A 87 7.14 1.70 -23.24
CA TRP A 87 6.31 2.29 -22.19
C TRP A 87 4.82 2.16 -22.46
N GLY A 88 4.38 2.33 -23.72
CA GLY A 88 3.00 2.12 -24.14
C GLY A 88 2.51 0.70 -23.88
N LYS A 89 3.33 -0.31 -24.19
CA LYS A 89 3.05 -1.72 -23.85
C LYS A 89 2.94 -1.93 -22.33
N ALA A 90 3.82 -1.30 -21.55
CA ALA A 90 3.79 -1.40 -20.10
C ALA A 90 2.53 -0.74 -19.50
N VAL A 91 2.11 0.41 -20.03
CA VAL A 91 0.87 1.09 -19.64
C VAL A 91 -0.35 0.24 -19.96
N LEU A 92 -0.41 -0.33 -21.18
CA LEU A 92 -1.52 -1.20 -21.59
C LEU A 92 -1.64 -2.41 -20.66
N LYS A 93 -0.51 -3.06 -20.34
CA LYS A 93 -0.48 -4.20 -19.41
C LYS A 93 -1.02 -3.85 -18.02
N GLU A 94 -0.72 -2.67 -17.50
CA GLU A 94 -1.25 -2.20 -16.21
C GLU A 94 -2.75 -1.93 -16.30
N ASN A 95 -3.22 -1.30 -17.39
CA ASN A 95 -4.63 -1.03 -17.61
C ASN A 95 -5.45 -2.32 -17.73
N GLU A 96 -4.94 -3.31 -18.46
CA GLU A 96 -5.53 -4.65 -18.54
C GLU A 96 -5.62 -5.33 -17.17
N ALA A 97 -4.63 -5.12 -16.29
CA ALA A 97 -4.67 -5.66 -14.94
C ALA A 97 -5.80 -5.03 -14.11
N PHE A 98 -6.05 -3.73 -14.24
CA PHE A 98 -7.18 -3.07 -13.58
C PHE A 98 -8.53 -3.60 -14.07
N VAL A 99 -8.69 -3.75 -15.40
CA VAL A 99 -9.92 -4.29 -16.00
C VAL A 99 -10.15 -5.73 -15.56
N ARG A 100 -9.12 -6.58 -15.67
CA ARG A 100 -9.21 -8.01 -15.33
C ARG A 100 -9.59 -8.25 -13.87
N ASN A 101 -9.11 -7.42 -12.95
CA ASN A 101 -9.40 -7.56 -11.52
C ASN A 101 -10.68 -6.81 -11.10
N GLY A 102 -11.40 -6.17 -12.04
CA GLY A 102 -12.58 -5.35 -11.72
C GLY A 102 -12.27 -4.26 -10.71
N THR A 103 -11.11 -3.61 -10.83
CA THR A 103 -10.58 -2.70 -9.79
C THR A 103 -11.45 -1.46 -9.59
N PHE A 104 -12.19 -1.01 -10.60
CA PHE A 104 -12.92 0.24 -10.56
C PHE A 104 -14.26 0.15 -11.30
N VAL A 105 -15.11 1.14 -11.04
CA VAL A 105 -16.30 1.45 -11.84
C VAL A 105 -16.28 2.93 -12.17
N ASP A 106 -16.60 3.29 -13.42
CA ASP A 106 -16.76 4.69 -13.80
C ASP A 106 -18.06 5.26 -13.22
N VAL A 107 -17.95 6.39 -12.52
CA VAL A 107 -19.09 7.10 -11.93
C VAL A 107 -18.98 8.60 -12.16
N PRO A 108 -20.10 9.35 -12.21
CA PRO A 108 -20.07 10.81 -12.16
C PRO A 108 -19.36 11.27 -10.89
N ARG A 109 -18.57 12.33 -11.00
CA ARG A 109 -17.84 12.91 -9.87
C ARG A 109 -18.84 13.35 -8.79
N PRO A 110 -18.81 12.74 -7.59
CA PRO A 110 -19.72 13.14 -6.54
C PRO A 110 -19.35 14.52 -5.99
N PRO A 111 -20.34 15.36 -5.65
CA PRO A 111 -20.09 16.68 -5.08
C PRO A 111 -19.46 16.56 -3.69
N ASN A 112 -18.54 17.48 -3.36
CA ASN A 112 -17.88 17.58 -2.05
C ASN A 112 -17.10 16.36 -1.58
N THR A 113 -16.79 15.41 -2.47
CA THR A 113 -15.99 14.23 -2.11
C THR A 113 -14.53 14.39 -2.49
N ASN A 114 -13.64 13.83 -1.67
CA ASN A 114 -12.23 13.75 -2.01
C ASN A 114 -12.02 12.79 -3.19
N VAL A 115 -11.40 13.28 -4.26
CA VAL A 115 -10.97 12.46 -5.39
C VAL A 115 -9.46 12.32 -5.28
N VAL A 116 -9.01 11.09 -4.99
CA VAL A 116 -7.59 10.77 -4.85
C VAL A 116 -6.91 10.93 -6.20
N LYS A 117 -5.88 11.77 -6.23
CA LYS A 117 -5.10 11.98 -7.45
C LYS A 117 -4.27 10.75 -7.79
N GLY A 118 -4.08 10.47 -9.07
CA GLY A 118 -3.18 9.42 -9.52
C GLY A 118 -1.86 9.92 -10.08
N LYS A 119 -0.88 9.03 -10.19
CA LYS A 119 0.39 9.27 -10.88
C LYS A 119 0.91 7.99 -11.51
N TRP A 120 1.40 8.10 -12.74
CA TRP A 120 2.19 7.05 -13.38
C TRP A 120 3.61 7.01 -12.81
N VAL A 121 4.09 5.81 -12.50
CA VAL A 121 5.46 5.53 -12.06
C VAL A 121 6.09 4.56 -13.05
N PHE A 122 7.14 5.02 -13.73
CA PHE A 122 7.88 4.25 -14.73
C PHE A 122 9.22 3.79 -14.16
N ARG A 123 9.55 2.52 -14.38
CA ARG A 123 10.81 1.92 -13.95
C ARG A 123 11.30 0.94 -14.99
N VAL A 124 12.62 0.92 -15.22
CA VAL A 124 13.26 -0.11 -16.02
C VAL A 124 13.99 -1.06 -15.08
N LYS A 125 13.71 -2.36 -15.23
CA LYS A 125 14.49 -3.41 -14.57
C LYS A 125 15.48 -3.98 -15.57
N LEU A 126 16.76 -3.81 -15.24
CA LEU A 126 17.86 -4.48 -15.92
C LEU A 126 18.18 -5.76 -15.17
N LEU A 127 18.13 -6.89 -15.87
CA LEU A 127 18.61 -8.17 -15.36
C LEU A 127 19.88 -8.52 -16.13
N PRO A 128 20.93 -9.04 -15.47
CA PRO A 128 22.18 -9.37 -16.16
C PRO A 128 21.93 -10.40 -17.27
N GLY A 129 22.22 -10.03 -18.52
CA GLY A 129 22.08 -10.92 -19.67
C GLY A 129 20.70 -10.99 -20.31
N ASP A 130 19.69 -10.28 -19.77
CA ASP A 130 18.35 -10.21 -20.35
C ASP A 130 18.03 -8.83 -20.93
N ASP A 131 17.04 -8.79 -21.81
CA ASP A 131 16.47 -7.54 -22.33
C ASP A 131 15.88 -6.66 -21.21
N PRO A 132 15.96 -5.32 -21.35
CA PRO A 132 15.39 -4.39 -20.38
C PRO A 132 13.87 -4.58 -20.21
N ILE A 133 13.43 -4.76 -18.97
CA ILE A 133 12.01 -4.91 -18.65
C ILE A 133 11.43 -3.57 -18.22
N TYR A 134 10.58 -3.01 -19.08
CA TYR A 134 9.84 -1.77 -18.82
C TYR A 134 8.61 -2.05 -17.94
N LYS A 135 8.48 -1.30 -16.84
CA LYS A 135 7.36 -1.41 -15.89
C LYS A 135 6.71 -0.05 -15.68
N ALA A 136 5.41 0.02 -15.95
CA ALA A 136 4.57 1.16 -15.64
C ALA A 136 3.59 0.75 -14.54
N ARG A 137 3.35 1.62 -13.57
CA ARG A 137 2.34 1.44 -12.53
C ARG A 137 1.55 2.70 -12.34
N TYR A 138 0.23 2.59 -12.22
CA TYR A 138 -0.61 3.72 -11.87
C TYR A 138 -0.89 3.69 -10.37
N CYS A 139 -0.36 4.69 -9.66
CA CYS A 139 -0.40 4.74 -8.21
C CYS A 139 -1.31 5.88 -7.74
N ALA A 140 -2.11 5.62 -6.71
CA ALA A 140 -2.79 6.62 -5.93
C ALA A 140 -1.78 7.48 -5.15
N LYS A 141 -2.03 8.79 -5.13
CA LYS A 141 -1.32 9.73 -4.26
C LYS A 141 -1.94 9.65 -2.86
N GLY A 142 -1.71 8.55 -2.13
CA GLY A 142 -2.37 8.32 -0.84
C GLY A 142 -2.11 9.36 0.24
N PHE A 143 -1.08 10.21 0.09
CA PHE A 143 -0.90 11.38 0.97
C PHE A 143 -2.05 12.41 0.85
N THR A 144 -2.86 12.33 -0.20
CA THR A 144 -4.09 13.14 -0.37
C THR A 144 -5.31 12.55 0.35
N GLN A 145 -5.22 11.33 0.89
CA GLN A 145 -6.30 10.70 1.66
C GLN A 145 -6.41 11.30 3.08
N ARG A 146 -7.64 11.40 3.57
CA ARG A 146 -7.99 11.93 4.89
C ARG A 146 -8.34 10.80 5.86
N TYR A 147 -7.71 10.82 7.04
CA TYR A 147 -8.03 9.88 8.12
C TYR A 147 -9.46 10.09 8.62
N GLY A 148 -10.16 8.99 8.93
CA GLY A 148 -11.54 9.03 9.41
C GLY A 148 -12.59 9.24 8.31
N HIS A 149 -12.15 9.40 7.06
CA HIS A 149 -13.03 9.52 5.89
C HIS A 149 -12.63 8.53 4.79
N ASP A 150 -11.39 8.62 4.31
CA ASP A 150 -10.89 7.79 3.20
C ASP A 150 -10.19 6.52 3.68
N PHE A 151 -9.80 6.47 4.96
CA PHE A 151 -9.22 5.30 5.61
C PHE A 151 -9.34 5.41 7.13
N PHE A 152 -9.42 4.27 7.80
CA PHE A 152 -9.48 4.18 9.27
C PHE A 152 -8.29 3.42 9.86
N GLU A 153 -7.84 2.35 9.19
CA GLU A 153 -6.70 1.55 9.62
C GLU A 153 -5.73 1.33 8.47
N THR A 154 -4.43 1.37 8.77
CA THR A 154 -3.37 1.19 7.76
C THR A 154 -2.33 0.17 8.16
N TYR A 155 -2.43 -0.38 9.37
CA TYR A 155 -1.44 -1.31 9.87
C TYR A 155 -1.52 -2.62 9.09
N SER A 156 -0.38 -3.02 8.51
CA SER A 156 -0.19 -4.32 7.89
C SER A 156 1.00 -5.00 8.56
N PRO A 157 0.84 -6.25 9.02
CA PRO A 157 1.98 -7.07 9.40
C PRO A 157 2.94 -7.24 8.22
N THR A 158 4.22 -7.09 8.50
CA THR A 158 5.32 -7.37 7.58
C THR A 158 6.46 -7.94 8.38
N ALA A 159 7.16 -8.94 7.83
CA ALA A 159 8.28 -9.55 8.51
C ALA A 159 9.37 -8.53 8.80
N THR A 160 9.72 -8.39 10.07
CA THR A 160 10.83 -7.52 10.49
C THR A 160 12.16 -8.25 10.26
N PRO A 161 13.28 -7.51 10.08
CA PRO A 161 14.58 -8.14 9.87
C PRO A 161 14.98 -9.20 10.93
N PRO A 162 14.69 -9.03 12.25
CA PRO A 162 14.90 -10.09 13.23
C PRO A 162 14.10 -11.36 12.95
N VAL A 163 12.82 -11.23 12.58
CA VAL A 163 11.96 -12.38 12.24
C VAL A 163 12.50 -13.11 11.01
N VAL A 164 12.93 -12.38 9.98
CA VAL A 164 13.55 -12.97 8.79
C VAL A 164 14.81 -13.77 9.16
N ARG A 165 15.71 -13.21 10.00
CA ARG A 165 16.94 -13.90 10.41
C ARG A 165 16.65 -15.18 11.20
N VAL A 166 15.73 -15.13 12.15
CA VAL A 166 15.32 -16.30 12.95
C VAL A 166 14.68 -17.36 12.06
N PHE A 167 13.84 -16.95 11.10
CA PHE A 167 13.22 -17.85 10.15
C PHE A 167 14.25 -18.58 9.28
N LEU A 168 15.25 -17.85 8.75
CA LEU A 168 16.31 -18.43 7.93
C LEU A 168 17.21 -19.39 8.72
N ASP A 169 17.60 -19.04 9.96
CA ASP A 169 18.35 -19.94 10.86
C ASP A 169 17.55 -21.21 11.17
N PHE A 170 16.24 -21.07 11.44
CA PHE A 170 15.34 -22.21 11.67
C PHE A 170 15.26 -23.15 10.46
N VAL A 171 15.08 -22.59 9.26
CA VAL A 171 15.05 -23.35 7.99
C VAL A 171 16.37 -24.09 7.76
N GLY A 172 17.50 -23.39 7.95
CA GLY A 172 18.84 -23.96 7.78
C GLY A 172 19.14 -25.11 8.75
N ARG A 173 18.82 -24.94 10.04
CA ARG A 173 19.03 -25.98 11.06
C ARG A 173 18.18 -27.23 10.85
N ARG A 174 17.03 -27.10 10.18
CA ARG A 174 16.12 -28.21 9.90
C ARG A 174 16.31 -28.82 8.51
N GLY A 175 17.29 -28.34 7.73
CA GLY A 175 17.50 -28.81 6.35
C GLY A 175 16.29 -28.61 5.46
N MET A 176 15.47 -27.58 5.73
CA MET A 176 14.27 -27.30 4.95
C MET A 176 14.62 -26.57 3.66
N ILE A 177 13.86 -26.85 2.60
CA ILE A 177 13.99 -26.13 1.32
C ILE A 177 13.24 -24.80 1.43
N LEU A 178 13.90 -23.71 1.08
CA LEU A 178 13.31 -22.38 1.01
C LEU A 178 12.88 -22.07 -0.42
N HIS A 179 11.61 -21.68 -0.58
CA HIS A 179 11.10 -21.12 -1.83
C HIS A 179 10.73 -19.65 -1.62
N SER A 180 11.07 -18.82 -2.60
CA SER A 180 10.65 -17.42 -2.67
C SER A 180 9.60 -17.26 -3.76
N MET A 181 8.52 -16.53 -3.47
CA MET A 181 7.43 -16.26 -4.41
C MET A 181 7.05 -14.78 -4.32
N ASP A 182 6.86 -14.15 -5.49
CA ASP A 182 6.33 -12.80 -5.62
C ASP A 182 4.91 -12.87 -6.17
N VAL A 183 3.95 -12.24 -5.49
CA VAL A 183 2.55 -12.22 -5.94
C VAL A 183 2.34 -11.05 -6.89
N THR A 184 2.03 -11.37 -8.14
CA THR A 184 1.72 -10.35 -9.15
C THR A 184 0.41 -9.65 -8.79
N THR A 185 0.40 -8.31 -8.83
CA THR A 185 -0.79 -7.48 -8.54
C THR A 185 -1.42 -7.74 -7.16
N ALA A 186 -0.60 -8.06 -6.15
CA ALA A 186 -1.04 -8.41 -4.80
C ALA A 186 -2.14 -7.49 -4.23
N PHE A 187 -1.96 -6.17 -4.29
CA PHE A 187 -2.95 -5.22 -3.74
C PHE A 187 -4.33 -5.30 -4.40
N LEU A 188 -4.40 -5.58 -5.70
CA LEU A 188 -5.68 -5.70 -6.42
C LEU A 188 -6.50 -6.91 -5.96
N GLN A 189 -5.86 -7.89 -5.31
CA GLN A 189 -6.54 -9.07 -4.76
C GLN A 189 -7.23 -8.79 -3.43
N GLY A 190 -6.84 -7.70 -2.73
CA GLY A 190 -7.47 -7.28 -1.49
C GLY A 190 -8.93 -6.85 -1.70
N GLU A 191 -9.64 -6.67 -0.60
CA GLU A 191 -11.01 -6.16 -0.57
C GLU A 191 -10.97 -4.73 -0.06
N LEU A 192 -11.57 -3.80 -0.79
CA LEU A 192 -11.63 -2.40 -0.37
C LEU A 192 -12.99 -2.13 0.26
N HIS A 193 -12.99 -1.76 1.54
CA HIS A 193 -14.21 -1.51 2.30
C HIS A 193 -14.63 -0.03 2.26
N GLU A 194 -13.67 0.89 2.15
CA GLU A 194 -13.94 2.32 2.03
C GLU A 194 -14.35 2.70 0.61
N ARG A 195 -15.29 3.64 0.49
CA ARG A 195 -15.69 4.20 -0.79
C ARG A 195 -14.71 5.29 -1.22
N ILE A 196 -13.78 4.93 -2.10
CA ILE A 196 -12.71 5.82 -2.56
C ILE A 196 -12.91 6.16 -4.03
N PHE A 197 -12.82 7.45 -4.34
CA PHE A 197 -12.82 7.94 -5.71
C PHE A 197 -11.41 8.32 -6.12
N MET A 198 -11.05 7.99 -7.36
CA MET A 198 -9.72 8.22 -7.90
C MET A 198 -9.81 8.87 -9.29
N GLU A 199 -8.86 9.76 -9.58
CA GLU A 199 -8.66 10.25 -10.94
C GLU A 199 -8.29 9.10 -11.87
N ARG A 200 -8.71 9.20 -13.12
CA ARG A 200 -8.33 8.22 -14.14
C ARG A 200 -6.91 8.45 -14.64
N PRO A 201 -6.20 7.38 -15.03
CA PRO A 201 -4.91 7.52 -15.66
C PRO A 201 -5.03 8.24 -17.00
N LYS A 202 -4.06 9.12 -17.27
CA LYS A 202 -3.77 9.56 -18.65
C LYS A 202 -3.43 8.35 -19.50
N GLY A 203 -3.87 8.36 -20.77
CA GLY A 203 -3.64 7.25 -21.70
C GLY A 203 -4.65 6.11 -21.59
N TRP A 204 -5.78 6.32 -20.90
CA TRP A 204 -6.86 5.34 -20.89
C TRP A 204 -7.51 5.25 -22.28
N HIS A 205 -7.80 4.03 -22.71
CA HIS A 205 -8.11 3.70 -24.11
C HIS A 205 -9.48 4.17 -24.61
N LEU A 206 -10.35 4.63 -23.69
CA LEU A 206 -11.72 5.03 -24.01
C LEU A 206 -11.89 6.54 -23.89
N PRO A 207 -12.60 7.18 -24.85
CA PRO A 207 -13.04 8.56 -24.70
C PRO A 207 -13.79 8.71 -23.38
N PHE A 208 -13.54 9.80 -22.65
CA PHE A 208 -14.15 9.98 -21.35
C PHE A 208 -14.68 11.38 -21.11
N ASP A 209 -15.81 11.45 -20.39
CA ASP A 209 -16.34 12.68 -19.82
C ASP A 209 -15.39 13.17 -18.71
N PRO A 210 -14.83 14.40 -18.80
CA PRO A 210 -13.99 14.98 -17.76
C PRO A 210 -14.62 14.99 -16.36
N ASN A 211 -15.95 14.92 -16.27
CA ASN A 211 -16.70 14.83 -15.02
C ASN A 211 -16.89 13.42 -14.47
N THR A 212 -16.30 12.39 -15.06
CA THR A 212 -16.33 11.02 -14.52
C THR A 212 -15.01 10.64 -13.83
N VAL A 213 -15.12 9.90 -12.74
CA VAL A 213 -14.02 9.43 -11.89
C VAL A 213 -14.15 7.92 -11.66
N TRP A 214 -13.08 7.28 -11.20
CA TRP A 214 -13.14 5.89 -10.79
C TRP A 214 -13.61 5.77 -9.35
N GLU A 215 -14.68 5.02 -9.11
CA GLU A 215 -14.96 4.46 -7.79
C GLU A 215 -14.18 3.14 -7.67
N LEU A 216 -13.21 3.10 -6.74
CA LEU A 216 -12.38 1.92 -6.55
C LEU A 216 -13.18 0.81 -5.84
N ARG A 217 -13.10 -0.40 -6.39
CA ARG A 217 -13.63 -1.65 -5.82
C ARG A 217 -12.53 -2.50 -5.19
N ARG A 218 -11.28 -2.27 -5.57
CA ARG A 218 -10.09 -2.98 -5.07
C ARG A 218 -9.03 -1.99 -4.62
N PRO A 219 -8.18 -2.34 -3.64
CA PRO A 219 -7.08 -1.49 -3.23
C PRO A 219 -6.04 -1.38 -4.35
N VAL A 220 -5.55 -0.17 -4.60
CA VAL A 220 -4.49 0.09 -5.59
C VAL A 220 -3.20 0.56 -4.92
N TYR A 221 -2.10 0.50 -5.65
CA TYR A 221 -0.81 1.01 -5.16
C TYR A 221 -0.92 2.45 -4.68
N GLY A 222 -0.27 2.74 -3.55
CA GLY A 222 -0.20 4.09 -3.00
C GLY A 222 -1.39 4.48 -2.12
N LEU A 223 -2.48 3.72 -2.08
CA LEU A 223 -3.48 3.88 -1.02
C LEU A 223 -2.87 3.49 0.33
N LYS A 224 -3.23 4.22 1.38
CA LYS A 224 -2.67 4.03 2.73
C LYS A 224 -3.01 2.67 3.34
N GLN A 225 -4.19 2.14 3.06
CA GLN A 225 -4.70 0.88 3.60
C GLN A 225 -4.47 -0.33 2.66
N ALA A 226 -3.99 -0.13 1.43
CA ALA A 226 -3.79 -1.23 0.47
C ALA A 226 -2.93 -2.40 1.00
N PRO A 227 -1.82 -2.16 1.73
CA PRO A 227 -1.06 -3.26 2.33
C PRO A 227 -1.87 -4.08 3.34
N ARG A 228 -2.70 -3.42 4.16
CA ARG A 228 -3.57 -4.06 5.15
C ARG A 228 -4.59 -4.96 4.49
N GLU A 229 -5.28 -4.45 3.46
CA GLU A 229 -6.30 -5.21 2.74
C GLU A 229 -5.73 -6.43 2.03
N TRP A 230 -4.52 -6.30 1.46
CA TRP A 230 -3.80 -7.44 0.93
C TRP A 230 -3.46 -8.47 2.00
N HIS A 231 -2.89 -8.03 3.13
CA HIS A 231 -2.56 -8.94 4.22
C HIS A 231 -3.79 -9.64 4.78
N ALA A 232 -4.92 -8.94 4.91
CA ALA A 232 -6.18 -9.51 5.35
C ALA A 232 -6.65 -10.61 4.39
N LYS A 233 -6.63 -10.34 3.07
CA LYS A 233 -6.98 -11.34 2.06
C LYS A 233 -6.05 -12.54 2.13
N LEU A 234 -4.74 -12.33 2.10
CA LEU A 234 -3.74 -13.39 2.20
C LEU A 234 -3.94 -14.24 3.46
N SER A 235 -4.15 -13.59 4.61
CA SER A 235 -4.39 -14.26 5.89
C SER A 235 -5.63 -15.14 5.84
N SER A 236 -6.73 -14.65 5.26
CA SER A 236 -7.96 -15.44 5.11
C SER A 236 -7.73 -16.67 4.24
N THR A 237 -7.14 -16.50 3.06
CA THR A 237 -6.82 -17.60 2.14
C THR A 237 -5.90 -18.63 2.78
N LEU A 238 -4.86 -18.20 3.51
CA LEU A 238 -3.96 -19.11 4.20
C LEU A 238 -4.67 -19.90 5.30
N ARG A 239 -5.60 -19.29 6.05
CA ARG A 239 -6.41 -20.00 7.05
C ARG A 239 -7.30 -21.07 6.41
N ASP A 240 -7.92 -20.76 5.28
CA ASP A 240 -8.74 -21.71 4.53
C ASP A 240 -7.91 -22.92 4.04
N LEU A 241 -6.61 -22.70 3.76
CA LEU A 241 -5.64 -23.74 3.42
C LEU A 241 -5.05 -24.49 4.63
N GLY A 242 -5.56 -24.22 5.84
CA GLY A 242 -5.17 -24.88 7.09
C GLY A 242 -3.96 -24.26 7.80
N PHE A 243 -3.48 -23.09 7.36
CA PHE A 243 -2.42 -22.37 8.07
C PHE A 243 -2.96 -21.57 9.24
N ARG A 244 -2.11 -21.39 10.26
CA ARG A 244 -2.40 -20.52 11.40
C ARG A 244 -1.29 -19.49 11.57
N PRO A 245 -1.62 -18.23 11.89
CA PRO A 245 -0.60 -17.23 12.21
C PRO A 245 0.15 -17.64 13.49
N SER A 246 1.43 -17.34 13.53
CA SER A 246 2.28 -17.55 14.70
C SER A 246 1.98 -16.51 15.78
N ALA A 247 1.99 -16.94 17.05
CA ALA A 247 1.89 -16.04 18.19
C ALA A 247 3.13 -15.12 18.34
N ALA A 248 4.28 -15.56 17.82
CA ALA A 248 5.54 -14.80 17.91
C ALA A 248 5.67 -13.72 16.83
N ALA A 249 5.04 -13.92 15.67
CA ALA A 249 5.09 -12.99 14.55
C ALA A 249 3.84 -13.14 13.66
N THR A 250 3.07 -12.07 13.53
CA THR A 250 1.84 -12.04 12.71
C THR A 250 2.09 -12.22 11.20
N SER A 251 3.33 -12.02 10.75
CA SER A 251 3.78 -12.28 9.38
C SER A 251 4.19 -13.73 9.11
N LEU A 252 4.24 -14.59 10.14
CA LEU A 252 4.62 -16.01 10.00
C LEU A 252 3.38 -16.89 10.13
N PHE A 253 3.17 -17.76 9.16
CA PHE A 253 2.09 -18.73 9.13
C PHE A 253 2.67 -20.14 9.17
N LEU A 254 2.02 -21.05 9.90
CA LEU A 254 2.43 -22.44 10.03
C LEU A 254 1.27 -23.39 9.81
N ARG A 255 1.56 -24.54 9.20
CA ARG A 255 0.67 -25.69 9.11
C ARG A 255 1.46 -26.92 9.51
N THR A 256 0.95 -27.71 10.44
CA THR A 256 1.68 -28.85 11.05
C THR A 256 1.37 -30.20 10.40
N SER A 257 0.24 -30.33 9.70
CA SER A 257 -0.22 -31.58 9.08
C SER A 257 -0.58 -31.37 7.61
N PRO A 258 -0.29 -32.32 6.70
CA PRO A 258 0.37 -33.61 6.92
C PRO A 258 1.88 -33.52 7.15
N SER A 259 2.51 -32.41 6.74
CA SER A 259 3.91 -32.10 7.00
C SER A 259 4.06 -30.63 7.40
N PRO A 260 5.08 -30.28 8.21
CA PRO A 260 5.28 -28.92 8.67
C PRO A 260 5.63 -28.01 7.49
N PHE A 261 4.79 -27.00 7.25
CA PHE A 261 4.99 -25.98 6.24
C PHE A 261 4.93 -24.60 6.90
N TYR A 262 5.88 -23.73 6.56
CA TYR A 262 5.97 -22.38 7.11
C TYR A 262 5.99 -21.36 5.98
N ILE A 263 5.21 -20.29 6.12
CA ILE A 263 5.16 -19.18 5.18
C ILE A 263 5.49 -17.92 5.95
N LEU A 264 6.56 -17.23 5.54
CA LEU A 264 6.88 -15.90 6.02
C LEU A 264 6.46 -14.87 4.97
N VAL A 265 5.64 -13.90 5.38
CA VAL A 265 5.19 -12.79 4.55
C VAL A 265 6.12 -11.61 4.76
N TYR A 266 6.88 -11.26 3.72
CA TYR A 266 7.87 -10.19 3.72
C TYR A 266 7.48 -9.07 2.75
#